data_AF-A0A7V9EEW0-F1
#
_entry.id   AF-A0A7V9EEW0-F1
#
_cell.length_a   1.000
_cell.length_b   1.000
_cell.length_c   1.000
_cell.angle_alpha   90.00
_cell.angle_beta   90.00
_cell.angle_gamma   90.00
#
_symmetry.space_group_name_H-M   'P 1'
#
loop_
_entity.id
_entity.type
_entity.pdbx_description
1 polymer ?
#
loop_
_entity_poly.entity_id
_entity_poly.type
_entity_poly.pdbx_seq_one_letter_code
_entity_poly.pdbx_strand_id
1 'polypeptide(L)' 'MLLERDAELDELRAVIGATARAQGRLVVVEGPAGAGKSALLEAAAELAQNAGVRTLRARTRAAQGATGSATPPAAPA' A
#
# COMPACT_ATOMS: atom_id res chain seq x y z
N MET A 1 -16.08 -14.96 -6.72
CA MET A 1 -15.43 -14.27 -5.59
C MET A 1 -14.32 -13.36 -6.12
N LEU A 2 -14.67 -12.29 -6.84
CA LEU A 2 -13.71 -11.27 -7.35
C LEU A 2 -14.06 -9.85 -6.86
N LEU A 3 -15.26 -9.68 -6.31
CA LEU A 3 -15.81 -8.39 -5.84
C LEU A 3 -14.98 -7.79 -4.68
N GLU A 4 -14.44 -8.63 -3.80
CA GLU A 4 -13.60 -8.17 -2.68
C GLU A 4 -12.35 -7.46 -3.21
N ARG A 5 -11.73 -8.03 -4.26
CA ARG A 5 -10.54 -7.45 -4.91
C ARG A 5 -10.83 -6.14 -5.64
N ASP A 6 -12.00 -5.99 -6.24
CA ASP A 6 -12.37 -4.74 -6.91
C ASP A 6 -12.51 -3.60 -5.89
N ALA A 7 -13.12 -3.87 -4.72
CA ALA A 7 -13.23 -2.90 -3.64
C ALA A 7 -11.86 -2.50 -3.05
N GLU A 8 -10.99 -3.49 -2.80
CA GLU A 8 -9.62 -3.25 -2.32
C GLU A 8 -8.82 -2.39 -3.32
N LEU A 9 -8.94 -2.68 -4.63
CA LEU A 9 -8.27 -1.92 -5.68
C LEU A 9 -8.83 -0.50 -5.82
N ASP A 10 -10.14 -0.30 -5.64
CA ASP A 10 -10.75 1.03 -5.67
C ASP A 10 -10.32 1.89 -4.47
N GLU A 11 -10.21 1.31 -3.28
CA GLU A 11 -9.67 2.01 -2.12
C GLU A 11 -8.20 2.43 -2.34
N LEU A 12 -7.40 1.53 -2.90
CA LEU A 12 -6.02 1.80 -3.30
C LEU A 12 -5.92 2.92 -4.34
N ARG A 13 -6.79 2.94 -5.36
CA ARG A 13 -6.87 4.03 -6.35
C ARG A 13 -7.20 5.36 -5.68
N ALA A 14 -8.13 5.39 -4.73
CA ALA A 14 -8.50 6.60 -4.01
C ALA A 14 -7.31 7.15 -3.20
N VAL A 15 -6.57 6.26 -2.52
CA VAL A 15 -5.39 6.61 -1.73
C VAL A 15 -4.25 7.16 -2.61
N ILE A 16 -3.98 6.52 -3.74
CA ILE A 16 -2.98 6.97 -4.71
C ILE A 16 -3.38 8.34 -5.29
N GLY A 17 -4.66 8.53 -5.62
CA GLY A 17 -5.19 9.80 -6.09
C GLY A 17 -5.12 10.93 -5.05
N ALA A 18 -5.24 10.62 -3.77
CA ALA A 18 -5.01 11.59 -2.69
C ALA A 18 -3.53 11.96 -2.57
N THR A 19 -2.63 10.99 -2.77
CA THR A 19 -1.18 11.20 -2.74
C THR A 19 -0.72 12.18 -3.82
N ALA A 20 -1.31 12.08 -5.02
CA ALA A 20 -1.07 13.04 -6.12
C ALA A 20 -1.48 14.48 -5.77
N ARG A 21 -2.37 14.67 -4.77
CA ARG A 21 -2.80 15.98 -4.25
C ARG A 21 -2.03 16.40 -2.99
N ALA A 22 -0.85 15.80 -2.75
CA ALA A 22 -0.03 15.99 -1.55
C ALA A 22 -0.75 15.65 -0.22
N GLN A 23 -1.79 14.80 -0.26
CA GLN A 23 -2.47 14.30 0.92
C GLN A 23 -1.96 12.90 1.25
N GLY A 24 -1.02 12.83 2.20
CA GLY A 24 -0.45 11.56 2.68
C GLY A 24 -1.51 10.67 3.34
N ARG A 25 -1.42 9.37 3.10
CA ARG A 25 -2.30 8.35 3.67
C ARG A 25 -1.48 7.12 4.09
N LEU A 26 -1.95 6.42 5.13
CA LEU A 26 -1.42 5.13 5.57
C LEU A 26 -2.50 4.08 5.38
N VAL A 27 -2.17 2.98 4.71
CA VAL A 27 -3.05 1.83 4.50
C VAL A 27 -2.36 0.60 5.06
N VAL A 28 -3.10 -0.20 5.83
CA VAL A 28 -2.64 -1.48 6.37
C VAL A 28 -3.43 -2.59 5.69
N VAL A 29 -2.72 -3.53 5.07
CA VAL A 29 -3.34 -4.68 4.39
C VAL A 29 -3.21 -5.91 5.30
N GLU A 30 -4.33 -6.33 5.87
CA GLU A 30 -4.41 -7.49 6.77
C GLU A 30 -5.04 -8.71 6.10
N GLY A 31 -4.85 -9.89 6.69
CA GLY A 31 -5.50 -11.13 6.25
C GLY A 31 -4.64 -12.37 6.45
N PRO A 32 -5.15 -13.57 6.12
CA PRO A 32 -4.44 -14.82 6.32
C PRO A 32 -3.22 -15.00 5.39
N ALA A 33 -2.26 -15.84 5.80
CA ALA A 33 -1.15 -16.22 4.93
C ALA A 33 -1.69 -16.83 3.63
N GLY A 34 -1.13 -16.42 2.48
CA GLY A 34 -1.60 -16.88 1.16
C GLY A 34 -2.82 -16.13 0.59
N ALA A 35 -3.42 -15.16 1.30
CA ALA A 35 -4.55 -14.36 0.77
C ALA A 35 -4.21 -13.46 -0.43
N GLY A 36 -2.95 -13.42 -0.86
CA GLY A 36 -2.52 -12.62 -2.02
C GLY A 36 -2.14 -11.17 -1.71
N LYS A 37 -1.78 -10.82 -0.47
CA LYS A 37 -1.31 -9.45 -0.09
C LYS A 37 -0.16 -8.97 -0.94
N SER A 38 0.79 -9.86 -1.25
CA SER A 38 1.92 -9.53 -2.13
C SER A 38 1.43 -9.13 -3.52
N ALA A 39 0.47 -9.86 -4.09
CA ALA A 39 -0.14 -9.52 -5.36
C ALA A 39 -0.93 -8.20 -5.30
N LEU A 40 -1.63 -7.94 -4.19
CA LEU A 40 -2.34 -6.66 -3.99
C LEU A 40 -1.36 -5.48 -3.91
N LEU A 41 -0.26 -5.62 -3.19
CA LEU A 41 0.81 -4.60 -3.10
C LEU A 41 1.55 -4.41 -4.43
N GLU A 42 1.66 -5.45 -5.25
CA GLU A 42 2.20 -5.35 -6.61
C GLU A 42 1.28 -4.54 -7.52
N ALA A 43 -0.02 -4.84 -7.53
CA ALA A 43 -1.03 -4.09 -8.28
C ALA A 43 -1.11 -2.63 -7.82
N ALA A 44 -1.07 -2.38 -6.51
CA ALA A 44 -1.01 -1.03 -5.92
C ALA A 44 0.15 -0.20 -6.48
N ALA A 45 1.34 -0.81 -6.55
CA ALA A 45 2.53 -0.15 -7.03
C ALA A 45 2.52 0.04 -8.56
N GLU A 46 1.86 -0.82 -9.33
CA GLU A 46 1.61 -0.57 -10.76
C GLU A 46 0.65 0.61 -10.96
N LEU A 47 -0.45 0.67 -10.19
CA LEU A 47 -1.39 1.79 -10.20
C LEU A 47 -0.70 3.12 -9.86
N ALA A 48 0.17 3.12 -8.84
CA ALA A 48 0.91 4.32 -8.44
C ALA A 48 1.87 4.80 -9.53
N GLN A 49 2.60 3.89 -10.18
CA GLN A 49 3.48 4.21 -11.31
C GLN A 49 2.69 4.80 -12.48
N ASN A 50 1.55 4.21 -12.83
CA ASN A 50 0.68 4.70 -13.90
C ASN A 50 0.09 6.09 -13.59
N ALA A 51 -0.09 6.42 -12.30
CA ALA A 51 -0.54 7.73 -11.84
C ALA A 51 0.61 8.76 -11.72
N GLY A 52 1.84 8.42 -12.09
CA GLY A 52 3.00 9.30 -11.97
C GLY A 52 3.51 9.48 -10.53
N VAL A 53 3.08 8.63 -9.60
CA VAL A 53 3.49 8.68 -8.20
C VAL A 53 4.77 7.86 -8.01
N ARG A 54 5.81 8.50 -7.46
CA ARG A 54 7.07 7.81 -7.13
C ARG A 54 6.81 6.70 -6.12
N THR A 55 7.09 5.46 -6.53
CA THR A 55 6.84 4.28 -5.71
C THR A 55 8.14 3.79 -5.05
N LEU A 56 8.14 3.64 -3.73
CA LEU A 56 9.23 3.03 -2.96
C LEU A 56 8.77 1.68 -2.44
N ARG A 57 9.48 0.61 -2.78
CA ARG A 57 9.15 -0.75 -2.34
C ARG A 57 10.14 -1.21 -1.29
N ALA A 58 9.62 -1.75 -0.19
CA ALA A 58 10.39 -2.47 0.81
C ALA A 58 9.79 -3.87 0.97
N ARG A 59 10.66 -4.86 1.23
CA ARG A 59 10.23 -6.20 1.63
C ARG A 59 10.78 -6.45 3.02
N THR A 60 9.91 -6.73 3.98
CA THR A 60 10.33 -7.19 5.29
C THR A 60 10.52 -8.70 5.23
N ARG A 61 11.71 -9.18 5.57
CA ARG A 61 11.84 -10.57 6.01
C ARG A 61 11.20 -10.67 7.39
N ALA A 62 10.46 -11.74 7.66
CA ALA A 62 9.77 -11.90 8.95
C ALA A 62 10.75 -11.69 10.11
N ALA A 63 10.62 -10.55 10.77
CA ALA A 63 11.27 -10.30 12.05
C ALA A 63 10.41 -11.03 13.08
N GLN A 64 11.01 -11.96 13.82
CA GLN A 64 10.33 -12.62 14.91
C GLN A 64 10.19 -11.59 16.05
N GLY A 65 9.01 -10.99 16.15
CA GLY A 65 8.68 -9.99 17.16
C GLY A 65 9.20 -8.59 16.86
N ALA A 66 8.38 -7.76 16.24
CA ALA A 66 8.56 -6.31 16.27
C ALA A 66 7.19 -5.64 16.31
N THR A 67 6.67 -5.42 17.53
CA THR A 67 5.61 -4.44 17.77
C THR A 67 6.27 -3.07 17.70
N GLY A 68 6.21 -2.41 16.55
CA GLY A 68 6.74 -1.07 16.36
C GLY A 68 5.68 -0.19 15.72
N SER A 69 5.24 0.85 16.45
CA SER A 69 4.40 1.91 15.88
C SER A 69 5.15 2.57 14.73
N ALA A 70 4.67 2.39 13.51
CA ALA A 70 5.24 3.00 12.32
C ALA A 70 4.87 4.49 12.28
N THR A 71 5.74 5.35 12.81
CA THR A 71 5.69 6.79 12.52
C THR A 71 6.11 6.99 11.07
N PRO A 72 5.29 7.60 10.20
CA PRO A 72 5.67 7.83 8.81
C PRO A 72 6.92 8.73 8.73
N PRO A 73 7.84 8.47 7.80
CA PRO A 73 9.00 9.35 7.61
C PRO A 73 8.52 10.75 7.23
N ALA A 74 9.08 11.77 7.88
CA ALA A 74 8.77 13.17 7.59
C ALA A 74 9.03 13.45 6.10
N ALA A 75 8.06 14.07 5.43
CA ALA A 75 8.17 14.50 4.04
C ALA A 75 9.34 15.50 3.91
N PRO A 76 10.22 15.39 2.90
CA PRO A 76 11.25 16.39 2.67
C PRO A 76 10.62 17.73 2.26
N ALA A 77 11.14 18.81 2.84
CA ALA A 77 10.77 20.20 2.58
C ALA A 77 11.15 20.67 1.17
#